data_AF-A0A0C9UB72-F1
#
_entry.id   AF-A0A0C9UB72-F1
#
_cell.length_a   1.000
_cell.length_b   1.000
_cell.length_c   1.000
_cell.angle_alpha   90.00
_cell.angle_beta   90.00
_cell.angle_gamma   90.00
#
_symmetry.space_group_name_H-M   'P 1'
#
loop_
_entity.id
_entity.type
_entity.pdbx_description
1 polymer ?
#
loop_
_entity_poly.entity_id
_entity_poly.type
_entity_poly.pdbx_seq_one_letter_code
_entity_poly.pdbx_strand_id
1 'polypeptide(L)'
;MAFKTFISFLSILAVVRAAPFVTCPDGNRASNKACCPLFALRDDLQANLFDGVCGEDTHEILRLSFHDAIAFSPSLKRQGKPAGGGADGSMLIFPDVEPNFAANNGISDSVDALTPFLASHPEVTAGDLIQFAAAVGITNCPGAPRLRVLVGRPNATAPAPDGLIPEPSDSV
;
A
#
# COMPACT_ATOMS: atom_id res chain seq x y z
N MET A 1 53.95 45.96 20.46
CA MET A 1 53.51 44.56 20.25
C MET A 1 51.99 44.56 20.13
N ALA A 2 51.42 44.53 18.93
CA ALA A 2 49.97 44.43 18.74
C ALA A 2 49.72 43.38 17.65
N PHE A 3 49.27 42.20 18.06
CA PHE A 3 49.01 41.07 17.18
C PHE A 3 47.56 41.16 16.68
N LYS A 4 47.37 41.48 15.40
CA LYS A 4 46.06 41.47 14.74
C LYS A 4 45.72 40.04 14.32
N THR A 5 44.84 39.37 15.05
CA THR A 5 44.23 38.11 14.64
C THR A 5 43.12 38.38 13.62
N PHE A 6 43.35 38.02 12.36
CA PHE A 6 42.30 37.93 11.34
C PHE A 6 41.60 36.58 11.49
N ILE A 7 40.34 36.58 11.94
CA ILE A 7 39.49 35.39 11.93
C ILE A 7 38.84 35.32 10.55
N SER A 8 39.27 34.35 9.74
CA SER A 8 38.66 34.06 8.45
C SER A 8 37.41 33.20 8.66
N PHE A 9 36.23 33.74 8.38
CA PHE A 9 34.98 32.97 8.37
C PHE A 9 34.89 32.21 7.04
N LEU A 10 35.13 30.90 7.06
CA LEU A 10 34.81 30.03 5.93
C LEU A 10 33.29 29.77 5.91
N SER A 11 32.58 30.40 4.98
CA SER A 11 31.18 30.13 4.70
C SER A 11 31.05 28.79 3.98
N ILE A 12 30.68 27.72 4.68
CA ILE A 12 30.34 26.44 4.05
C ILE A 12 28.94 26.59 3.43
N LEU A 13 28.86 26.84 2.13
CA LEU A 13 27.61 26.68 1.38
C LEU A 13 27.32 25.18 1.23
N ALA A 14 26.42 24.66 2.06
CA ALA A 14 25.83 23.35 1.84
C ALA A 14 24.91 23.42 0.61
N VAL A 15 25.37 22.92 -0.54
CA VAL A 15 24.52 22.73 -1.71
C VAL A 15 23.60 21.55 -1.44
N VAL A 16 22.37 21.83 -1.02
CA VAL A 16 21.32 20.81 -0.90
C VAL A 16 20.90 20.43 -2.32
N ARG A 17 21.47 19.34 -2.85
CA ARG A 17 21.07 18.79 -4.14
C ARG A 17 19.71 18.12 -3.95
N ALA A 18 18.64 18.80 -4.36
CA ALA A 18 17.31 18.19 -4.40
C ALA A 18 17.40 16.87 -5.19
N ALA A 19 16.89 15.78 -4.60
CA ALA A 19 16.84 14.51 -5.31
C ALA A 19 16.10 14.71 -6.65
N PRO A 20 16.60 14.15 -7.76
CA PRO A 20 15.96 14.33 -9.06
C PRO A 20 14.55 13.77 -9.00
N PHE A 21 13.56 14.62 -9.28
CA PHE A 21 12.18 14.20 -9.51
C PHE A 21 12.00 13.89 -10.99
N VAL A 22 11.06 13.00 -11.29
CA VAL A 22 10.57 12.78 -12.65
C VAL A 22 9.27 13.54 -12.86
N THR A 23 9.09 14.10 -14.04
CA THR A 23 7.80 14.63 -14.48
C THR A 23 7.03 13.50 -15.16
N CYS A 24 5.84 13.21 -14.64
CA CYS A 24 4.92 12.22 -15.17
C CYS A 24 4.21 12.76 -16.43
N PRO A 25 3.64 11.89 -17.29
CA PRO A 25 2.98 12.31 -18.53
C PRO A 25 1.82 13.30 -18.32
N ASP A 26 1.18 13.26 -17.15
CA ASP A 26 0.10 14.14 -16.70
C ASP A 26 0.60 15.46 -16.07
N GLY A 27 1.92 15.67 -16.02
CA GLY A 27 2.54 16.85 -15.42
C GLY A 27 2.80 16.74 -13.92
N ASN A 28 2.34 15.69 -13.24
CA ASN A 28 2.65 15.46 -11.82
C ASN A 28 4.16 15.18 -11.63
N ARG A 29 4.66 15.41 -10.41
CA ARG A 29 6.06 15.15 -10.06
C ARG A 29 6.16 13.97 -9.12
N ALA A 30 6.91 12.96 -9.51
CA ALA A 30 7.18 11.78 -8.70
C ALA A 30 8.67 11.66 -8.36
N SER A 31 8.98 10.93 -7.28
CA SER A 31 10.35 10.56 -6.94
C SER A 31 10.91 9.46 -7.86
N ASN A 32 10.04 8.67 -8.49
CA ASN A 32 10.38 7.62 -9.44
C ASN A 32 9.28 7.48 -10.51
N LYS A 33 9.65 7.11 -11.74
CA LYS A 33 8.71 6.89 -12.85
C LYS A 33 7.65 5.82 -12.51
N ALA A 34 8.01 4.81 -11.72
CA ALA A 34 7.08 3.77 -11.26
C ALA A 34 5.92 4.31 -10.41
N CYS A 35 6.04 5.52 -9.83
CA CYS A 35 4.96 6.13 -9.06
C CYS A 35 3.98 6.95 -9.91
N CYS A 36 4.26 7.20 -11.19
CA CYS A 36 3.40 8.01 -12.04
C CYS A 36 1.97 7.45 -12.20
N PRO A 37 1.76 6.13 -12.37
CA PRO A 37 0.40 5.57 -12.47
C PRO A 37 -0.46 5.82 -11.22
N LEU A 38 0.19 5.98 -10.06
CA LEU A 38 -0.52 6.15 -8.78
C LEU A 38 -1.32 7.46 -8.68
N PHE A 39 -1.00 8.48 -9.48
CA PHE A 39 -1.78 9.71 -9.48
C PHE A 39 -3.17 9.50 -10.08
N ALA A 40 -3.24 8.85 -11.25
CA ALA A 40 -4.51 8.51 -11.88
C ALA A 40 -5.31 7.52 -11.01
N LEU A 41 -4.64 6.51 -10.43
CA LEU A 41 -5.30 5.58 -9.51
C LEU A 41 -5.84 6.27 -8.26
N ARG A 42 -5.10 7.20 -7.65
CA ARG A 42 -5.58 7.98 -6.49
C ARG A 42 -6.85 8.74 -6.85
N ASP A 43 -6.85 9.43 -7.98
CA ASP A 43 -7.98 10.27 -8.40
C ASP A 43 -9.22 9.42 -8.70
N ASP A 44 -9.03 8.26 -9.33
CA ASP A 44 -10.09 7.29 -9.59
C ASP A 44 -10.67 6.71 -8.28
N LEU A 45 -9.80 6.24 -7.36
CA LEU A 45 -10.22 5.74 -6.05
C LEU A 45 -10.99 6.81 -5.25
N GLN A 46 -10.55 8.07 -5.27
CA GLN A 46 -11.26 9.12 -4.55
C GLN A 46 -12.61 9.47 -5.17
N ALA A 47 -12.73 9.42 -6.49
CA ALA A 47 -13.94 9.82 -7.20
C ALA A 47 -14.98 8.70 -7.31
N ASN A 48 -14.55 7.45 -7.39
CA ASN A 48 -15.40 6.32 -7.76
C ASN A 48 -15.45 5.19 -6.72
N LEU A 49 -14.67 5.30 -5.64
CA LEU A 49 -14.72 4.35 -4.52
C LEU A 49 -14.98 5.07 -3.19
N PHE A 50 -14.18 6.08 -2.83
CA PHE A 50 -14.23 6.67 -1.50
C PHE A 50 -15.13 7.90 -1.36
N ASP A 51 -15.56 8.51 -2.47
CA ASP A 51 -16.29 9.79 -2.49
C ASP A 51 -15.63 10.92 -1.65
N GLY A 52 -14.31 10.83 -1.44
CA GLY A 52 -13.57 11.74 -0.57
C GLY A 52 -13.93 11.67 0.93
N VAL A 53 -14.63 10.63 1.39
CA VAL A 53 -15.04 10.47 2.79
C VAL A 53 -14.32 9.31 3.48
N CYS A 54 -14.20 9.39 4.80
CA CYS A 54 -13.82 8.26 5.65
C CYS A 54 -15.09 7.48 5.99
N GLY A 55 -15.55 6.68 5.02
CA GLY A 55 -16.78 5.89 5.09
C GLY A 55 -16.53 4.39 5.04
N GLU A 56 -17.56 3.65 4.63
CA GLU A 56 -17.56 2.18 4.57
C GLU A 56 -16.38 1.66 3.74
N ASP A 57 -16.26 2.08 2.48
CA ASP A 57 -15.19 1.61 1.59
C ASP A 57 -13.79 1.90 2.16
N THR A 58 -13.61 3.04 2.85
CA THR A 58 -12.32 3.31 3.52
C THR A 58 -12.03 2.31 4.62
N HIS A 59 -13.03 1.94 5.43
CA HIS A 59 -12.86 0.99 6.52
C HIS A 59 -12.63 -0.43 6.02
N GLU A 60 -13.40 -0.86 5.01
CA GLU A 60 -13.28 -2.20 4.45
C GLU A 60 -11.95 -2.38 3.72
N ILE A 61 -11.49 -1.38 2.97
CA ILE A 61 -10.20 -1.44 2.27
C ILE A 61 -9.03 -1.41 3.26
N LEU A 62 -9.15 -0.65 4.35
CA LEU A 62 -8.18 -0.70 5.44
C LEU A 62 -8.13 -2.11 6.06
N ARG A 63 -9.29 -2.74 6.31
CA ARG A 63 -9.36 -4.13 6.77
C ARG A 63 -8.71 -5.08 5.77
N LEU A 64 -9.08 -5.01 4.48
CA LEU A 64 -8.55 -5.86 3.42
C LEU A 64 -7.01 -5.80 3.36
N SER A 65 -6.42 -4.61 3.58
CA SER A 65 -4.96 -4.46 3.61
C SER A 65 -4.27 -5.30 4.69
N PHE A 66 -4.91 -5.49 5.84
CA PHE A 66 -4.41 -6.38 6.89
C PHE A 66 -4.62 -7.84 6.51
N HIS A 67 -5.81 -8.20 6.03
CA HIS A 67 -6.14 -9.58 5.67
C HIS A 67 -5.22 -10.13 4.57
N ASP A 68 -4.91 -9.33 3.54
CA ASP A 68 -3.87 -9.65 2.55
C ASP A 68 -2.49 -9.76 3.21
N ALA A 69 -2.06 -8.72 3.94
CA ALA A 69 -0.69 -8.63 4.44
C ALA A 69 -0.31 -9.67 5.50
N ILE A 70 -1.24 -10.04 6.39
CA ILE A 70 -0.97 -10.91 7.53
C ILE A 70 -0.96 -12.39 7.16
N ALA A 71 -1.47 -12.74 5.98
CA ALA A 71 -1.48 -14.10 5.44
C ALA A 71 -0.07 -14.55 5.02
N PHE A 72 0.84 -14.64 5.99
CA PHE A 72 2.25 -14.95 5.84
C PHE A 72 2.81 -15.64 7.08
N SER A 73 3.42 -16.82 6.90
CA SER A 73 3.97 -17.62 7.99
C SER A 73 5.40 -18.11 7.72
N PRO A 74 6.43 -17.46 8.29
CA PRO A 74 7.80 -17.98 8.28
C PRO A 74 7.91 -19.39 8.88
N SER A 75 7.03 -19.74 9.83
CA SER A 75 7.01 -21.07 10.44
C SER A 75 6.61 -22.15 9.43
N LEU A 76 5.51 -21.93 8.70
CA LEU A 76 5.08 -22.85 7.64
C LEU A 76 6.11 -22.92 6.52
N LYS A 77 6.72 -21.78 6.16
CA LYS A 77 7.79 -21.73 5.16
C LYS A 77 8.99 -22.60 5.55
N ARG A 78 9.44 -22.55 6.81
CA ARG A 78 10.53 -23.41 7.32
C ARG A 78 10.16 -24.90 7.33
N GLN A 79 8.88 -25.23 7.42
CA GLN A 79 8.37 -26.59 7.33
C GLN A 79 8.16 -27.08 5.88
N GLY A 80 8.41 -26.23 4.87
CA GLY A 80 8.15 -26.56 3.47
C GLY A 80 6.65 -26.63 3.12
N LYS A 81 5.79 -26.00 3.93
CA LYS A 81 4.34 -25.94 3.71
C LYS A 81 3.94 -24.63 3.01
N PRO A 82 2.75 -24.57 2.37
CA PRO A 82 2.17 -23.30 1.94
C PRO A 82 2.19 -22.30 3.11
N ALA A 83 2.72 -21.11 2.88
CA ALA A 83 3.01 -20.14 3.93
C ALA A 83 2.32 -18.79 3.70
N GLY A 84 1.61 -18.63 2.58
CA GLY A 84 1.13 -17.33 2.10
C GLY A 84 2.27 -16.39 1.68
N GLY A 85 1.93 -15.39 0.86
CA GLY A 85 2.88 -14.40 0.35
C GLY A 85 2.91 -13.08 1.13
N GLY A 86 1.98 -12.90 2.06
CA GLY A 86 1.77 -11.63 2.75
C GLY A 86 1.13 -10.62 1.82
N ALA A 87 1.59 -9.36 1.84
CA ALA A 87 1.00 -8.30 1.02
C ALA A 87 1.35 -8.50 -0.47
N ASP A 88 0.68 -9.41 -1.15
CA ASP A 88 0.92 -9.81 -2.54
C ASP A 88 -0.34 -9.71 -3.43
N GLY A 89 -1.46 -9.31 -2.85
CA GLY A 89 -2.73 -9.14 -3.55
C GLY A 89 -3.45 -10.45 -3.83
N SER A 90 -3.06 -11.54 -3.19
CA SER A 90 -3.68 -12.86 -3.36
C SER A 90 -5.19 -12.84 -3.12
N MET A 91 -5.69 -11.98 -2.23
CA MET A 91 -7.12 -11.72 -2.01
C MET A 91 -7.88 -11.28 -3.29
N LEU A 92 -7.25 -10.48 -4.16
CA LEU A 92 -7.85 -10.05 -5.44
C LEU A 92 -7.56 -11.01 -6.59
N ILE A 93 -6.44 -11.74 -6.53
CA ILE A 93 -6.04 -12.70 -7.58
C ILE A 93 -6.80 -14.03 -7.46
N PHE A 94 -7.17 -14.42 -6.24
CA PHE A 94 -7.92 -15.64 -5.93
C PHE A 94 -9.22 -15.32 -5.17
N PRO A 95 -10.15 -14.54 -5.77
CA PRO A 95 -11.31 -13.99 -5.07
C PRO A 95 -12.32 -15.07 -4.62
N ASP A 96 -12.28 -16.25 -5.24
CA ASP A 96 -13.15 -17.38 -4.90
C ASP A 96 -12.53 -18.35 -3.86
N VAL A 97 -11.36 -18.02 -3.30
CA VAL A 97 -10.66 -18.88 -2.34
C VAL A 97 -10.58 -18.22 -0.98
N GLU A 98 -9.78 -17.17 -0.85
CA GLU A 98 -9.46 -16.59 0.46
C GLU A 98 -10.63 -15.86 1.11
N PRO A 99 -11.45 -15.07 0.37
CA PRO A 99 -12.65 -14.45 0.94
C PRO A 99 -13.67 -15.44 1.53
N ASN A 100 -13.60 -16.72 1.14
CA ASN A 100 -14.47 -17.79 1.66
C ASN A 100 -13.98 -18.42 2.98
N PHE A 101 -12.81 -18.02 3.50
CA PHE A 101 -12.34 -18.47 4.81
C PHE A 101 -13.15 -17.81 5.94
N ALA A 102 -13.38 -18.54 7.03
CA ALA A 102 -14.23 -18.07 8.13
C ALA A 102 -13.73 -16.74 8.75
N ALA A 103 -12.41 -16.61 8.93
CA ALA A 103 -11.79 -15.39 9.44
C ALA A 103 -11.89 -14.20 8.45
N ASN A 104 -12.12 -14.48 7.17
CA ASN A 104 -12.27 -13.48 6.10
C ASN A 104 -13.72 -13.08 5.83
N ASN A 105 -14.69 -13.58 6.59
CA ASN A 105 -16.11 -13.23 6.41
C ASN A 105 -16.31 -11.71 6.25
N GLY A 106 -16.95 -11.31 5.15
CA GLY A 106 -17.24 -9.92 4.82
C GLY A 106 -16.12 -9.14 4.11
N ILE A 107 -15.00 -9.75 3.71
CA ILE A 107 -14.02 -9.03 2.85
C ILE A 107 -14.39 -9.06 1.36
N SER A 108 -15.32 -9.93 0.95
CA SER A 108 -15.75 -10.06 -0.45
C SER A 108 -16.20 -8.73 -1.05
N ASP A 109 -16.92 -7.90 -0.28
CA ASP A 109 -17.39 -6.59 -0.73
C ASP A 109 -16.20 -5.68 -1.11
N SER A 110 -15.16 -5.58 -0.26
CA SER A 110 -13.94 -4.83 -0.59
C SER A 110 -13.10 -5.44 -1.73
N VAL A 111 -13.11 -6.77 -1.88
CA VAL A 111 -12.47 -7.46 -3.01
C VAL A 111 -13.17 -7.08 -4.31
N ASP A 112 -14.50 -7.14 -4.34
CA ASP A 112 -15.31 -6.77 -5.49
C ASP A 112 -15.19 -5.28 -5.81
N ALA A 113 -15.08 -4.42 -4.80
CA ALA A 113 -14.89 -2.98 -4.96
C ALA A 113 -13.54 -2.63 -5.62
N LEU A 114 -12.44 -3.32 -5.28
CA LEU A 114 -11.13 -3.08 -5.89
C LEU A 114 -10.91 -3.79 -7.22
N THR A 115 -11.56 -4.92 -7.46
CA THR A 115 -11.31 -5.75 -8.65
C THR A 115 -11.40 -4.97 -9.97
N PRO A 116 -12.39 -4.07 -10.19
CA PRO A 116 -12.45 -3.25 -11.41
C PRO A 116 -11.21 -2.38 -11.64
N PHE A 117 -10.53 -1.93 -10.58
CA PHE A 117 -9.36 -1.06 -10.67
C PHE A 117 -8.12 -1.78 -11.21
N LEU A 118 -8.06 -3.12 -11.12
CA LEU A 118 -7.00 -3.89 -11.78
C LEU A 118 -7.10 -3.83 -13.31
N ALA A 119 -8.33 -3.76 -13.83
CA ALA A 119 -8.56 -3.65 -15.26
C ALA A 119 -8.35 -2.21 -15.77
N SER A 120 -8.74 -1.20 -14.98
CA SER A 120 -8.58 0.21 -15.37
C SER A 120 -7.16 0.77 -15.13
N HIS A 121 -6.38 0.18 -14.22
CA HIS A 121 -4.99 0.58 -13.92
C HIS A 121 -4.02 -0.61 -14.06
N PRO A 122 -3.81 -1.14 -15.28
CA PRO A 122 -3.02 -2.35 -15.51
C PRO A 122 -1.52 -2.21 -15.16
N GLU A 123 -1.02 -0.99 -14.95
CA GLU A 123 0.34 -0.75 -14.48
C GLU A 123 0.53 -1.01 -12.97
N VAL A 124 -0.55 -1.21 -12.21
CA VAL A 124 -0.53 -1.43 -10.76
C VAL A 124 -0.87 -2.89 -10.46
N THR A 125 -0.06 -3.54 -9.63
CA THR A 125 -0.27 -4.94 -9.22
C THR A 125 -1.32 -5.03 -8.11
N ALA A 126 -1.89 -6.22 -7.90
CA ALA A 126 -2.95 -6.41 -6.92
C ALA A 126 -2.52 -6.02 -5.50
N GLY A 127 -1.34 -6.48 -5.06
CA GLY A 127 -0.84 -6.11 -3.74
C GLY A 127 -0.53 -4.62 -3.61
N ASP A 128 -0.08 -3.96 -4.69
CA ASP A 128 0.15 -2.52 -4.66
C ASP A 128 -1.18 -1.75 -4.64
N LEU A 129 -2.20 -2.22 -5.36
CA LEU A 129 -3.54 -1.64 -5.36
C LEU A 129 -4.16 -1.66 -3.95
N ILE A 130 -4.21 -2.82 -3.29
CA ILE A 130 -4.78 -2.94 -1.93
C ILE A 130 -4.08 -1.97 -0.97
N GLN A 131 -2.76 -2.01 -0.93
CA GLN A 131 -1.98 -1.24 0.05
C GLN A 131 -1.99 0.26 -0.26
N PHE A 132 -2.03 0.63 -1.55
CA PHE A 132 -2.17 2.02 -1.96
C PHE A 132 -3.57 2.55 -1.68
N ALA A 133 -4.62 1.79 -1.98
CA ALA A 133 -6.00 2.17 -1.72
C ALA A 133 -6.24 2.37 -0.22
N ALA A 134 -5.73 1.49 0.64
CA ALA A 134 -5.79 1.69 2.09
C ALA A 134 -5.04 2.96 2.53
N ALA A 135 -3.83 3.19 1.99
CA ALA A 135 -3.07 4.40 2.30
C ALA A 135 -3.74 5.70 1.83
N VAL A 136 -4.48 5.67 0.72
CA VAL A 136 -5.26 6.81 0.20
C VAL A 136 -6.54 6.99 1.02
N GLY A 137 -7.33 5.93 1.23
CA GLY A 137 -8.61 5.99 1.93
C GLY A 137 -8.46 6.59 3.32
N ILE A 138 -7.46 6.17 4.10
CA ILE A 138 -7.29 6.73 5.45
C ILE A 138 -6.93 8.22 5.45
N THR A 139 -6.47 8.80 4.34
CA THR A 139 -6.23 10.26 4.27
C THR A 139 -7.52 11.06 4.36
N ASN A 140 -8.68 10.42 4.12
CA ASN A 140 -9.99 11.02 4.32
C ASN A 140 -10.41 11.05 5.79
N CYS A 141 -9.71 10.32 6.67
CA CYS A 141 -10.05 10.18 8.08
C CYS A 141 -9.36 11.28 8.94
N PRO A 142 -10.11 12.09 9.71
CA PRO A 142 -9.53 13.13 10.54
C PRO A 142 -8.50 12.60 11.56
N GLY A 143 -7.30 13.16 11.53
CA GLY A 143 -6.22 12.79 12.45
C GLY A 143 -5.41 11.55 12.05
N ALA A 144 -5.74 10.92 10.91
CA ALA A 144 -4.97 9.80 10.41
C ALA A 144 -3.53 10.22 10.04
N PRO A 145 -2.53 9.34 10.28
CA PRO A 145 -1.18 9.59 9.81
C PRO A 145 -1.11 9.44 8.29
N ARG A 146 -0.11 10.06 7.68
CA ARG A 146 0.23 9.80 6.26
C ARG A 146 1.10 8.55 6.16
N LEU A 147 0.54 7.46 5.64
CA LEU A 147 1.30 6.22 5.45
C LEU A 147 2.36 6.37 4.34
N ARG A 148 3.44 5.61 4.51
CA ARG A 148 4.43 5.44 3.46
C ARG A 148 3.94 4.41 2.46
N VAL A 149 3.85 4.82 1.20
CA VAL A 149 3.57 3.93 0.07
C VAL A 149 4.88 3.45 -0.54
N LEU A 150 4.99 2.13 -0.70
CA LEU A 150 6.04 1.46 -1.47
C LEU A 150 5.34 0.61 -2.52
N VAL A 151 5.86 0.59 -3.74
CA VAL A 151 5.32 -0.16 -4.88
C VAL A 151 6.37 -1.08 -5.48
N GLY A 152 5.92 -2.11 -6.18
CA GLY A 152 6.73 -3.16 -6.79
C GLY A 152 6.42 -4.57 -6.29
N ARG A 153 5.26 -4.80 -5.66
CA ARG A 153 4.83 -6.17 -5.29
C ARG A 153 4.52 -6.96 -6.56
N PRO A 154 5.07 -8.18 -6.74
CA PRO A 154 4.61 -9.05 -7.82
C PRO A 154 3.19 -9.55 -7.50
N ASN A 155 2.38 -9.82 -8.54
CA ASN A 155 1.10 -10.50 -8.34
C ASN A 155 1.32 -11.89 -7.74
N ALA A 156 0.45 -12.26 -6.80
CA ALA A 156 0.42 -13.58 -6.20
C ALA A 156 0.32 -14.70 -7.27
N THR A 157 0.97 -15.83 -6.99
CA THR A 157 0.93 -17.03 -7.85
C THR A 157 0.23 -18.22 -7.21
N ALA A 158 -0.16 -18.10 -5.95
CA ALA A 158 -0.96 -19.06 -5.20
C ALA A 158 -1.73 -18.33 -4.09
N PRO A 159 -2.91 -18.84 -3.68
CA PRO A 159 -3.63 -18.29 -2.54
C PRO A 159 -2.90 -18.58 -1.23
N ALA A 160 -3.14 -17.76 -0.21
CA ALA A 160 -2.70 -18.07 1.13
C ALA A 160 -3.43 -19.29 1.72
N PRO A 161 -2.78 -20.05 2.62
CA PRO A 161 -3.47 -21.09 3.38
C PRO A 161 -4.41 -20.46 4.43
N ASP A 162 -5.51 -21.15 4.71
CA ASP A 162 -6.42 -20.80 5.81
C ASP A 162 -5.74 -20.90 7.19
N GLY A 163 -6.31 -20.22 8.19
CA GLY A 163 -5.84 -20.22 9.58
C GLY A 163 -4.66 -19.29 9.85
N LEU A 164 -4.37 -18.34 8.96
CA LEU A 164 -3.33 -17.32 9.17
C LEU A 164 -3.88 -15.96 9.62
N ILE A 165 -5.19 -15.75 9.50
CA ILE A 165 -5.86 -14.52 9.93
C ILE A 165 -6.36 -14.72 11.37
N PRO A 166 -6.01 -13.84 12.32
CA PRO A 166 -6.53 -13.93 13.69
C PRO A 166 -8.06 -13.77 13.74
N GLU A 167 -8.70 -14.60 14.54
CA GLU A 167 -10.13 -14.51 14.83
C GLU A 167 -10.38 -13.71 16.11
N PRO A 168 -11.54 -13.02 16.24
CA PRO A 168 -11.86 -12.24 17.44
C PRO A 168 -12.01 -13.10 18.71
N SER A 169 -12.16 -14.42 18.57
CA SER A 169 -12.21 -15.38 19.68
C SER A 169 -10.85 -15.94 20.09
N ASP A 170 -9.76 -15.58 19.40
CA ASP A 170 -8.43 -16.06 19.73
C ASP A 170 -7.93 -15.50 21.07
N SER A 171 -7.12 -16.27 21.78
CA SER A 171 -6.49 -15.84 23.02
C SER A 171 -5.39 -14.79 22.78
N VAL A 172 -5.22 -13.87 23.73
CA VAL A 172 -4.10 -12.91 23.78
C VAL A 172 -2.77 -13.59 24.11
#